data_AF-A0A5C8FJ77-F1
#
_entry.id   AF-A0A5C8FJ77-F1
#
_cell.length_a   1.000
_cell.length_b   1.000
_cell.length_c   1.000
_cell.angle_alpha   90.00
_cell.angle_beta   90.00
_cell.angle_gamma   90.00
#
_symmetry.space_group_name_H-M   'P 1'
#
loop_
_entity.id
_entity.type
_entity.pdbx_description
1 polymer ?
#
loop_
_entity_poly.entity_id
_entity_poly.type
_entity_poly.pdbx_seq_one_letter_code
_entity_poly.pdbx_strand_id
1 'polypeptide(L)'
;MFTVSCSKDEGGKKTPTNPTIVKVSADMITQTLKGLGQLKDTDGSTVILDFTSINPQNGSATIADANQSFGKVKTALTTVFATPQAILTVTTDLKDKQKPSGQGKLTVNIDFIANSGFEFDETITGTSAKTYTYEEGTKKAKLQLGITPKGSWQ
;
A
#
# COMPACT_ATOMS: atom_id res chain seq x y z
N MET A 1 -32.47 60.42 -26.34
CA MET A 1 -32.34 60.27 -24.87
C MET A 1 -31.96 58.82 -24.59
N PHE A 2 -30.88 58.61 -23.83
CA PHE A 2 -30.39 57.36 -23.19
C PHE A 2 -29.82 56.26 -24.10
N THR A 3 -28.49 56.17 -24.32
CA THR A 3 -27.39 55.55 -23.51
C THR A 3 -27.01 54.13 -23.98
N VAL A 4 -25.72 54.02 -24.33
CA VAL A 4 -24.89 52.81 -24.49
C VAL A 4 -25.09 51.73 -23.42
N SER A 5 -24.92 50.45 -23.79
CA SER A 5 -24.05 49.51 -23.06
C SER A 5 -23.78 48.20 -23.79
N CYS A 6 -22.52 47.81 -23.75
CA CYS A 6 -21.94 46.56 -24.26
C CYS A 6 -22.27 45.36 -23.37
N SER A 7 -22.42 44.19 -23.98
CA SER A 7 -22.08 42.88 -23.41
C SER A 7 -22.08 41.90 -24.59
N LYS A 8 -20.96 41.44 -25.18
CA LYS A 8 -19.76 40.79 -24.64
C LYS A 8 -20.11 39.85 -23.46
N ASP A 9 -19.65 38.61 -23.59
CA ASP A 9 -19.81 37.49 -22.64
C ASP A 9 -21.12 36.70 -22.80
N GLU A 10 -21.15 35.36 -22.82
CA GLU A 10 -20.16 34.38 -22.37
C GLU A 10 -20.00 33.29 -23.43
N GLY A 11 -18.78 33.15 -23.96
CA GLY A 11 -18.35 31.85 -24.46
C GLY A 11 -18.56 30.89 -23.31
N GLY A 12 -19.50 29.96 -23.46
CA GLY A 12 -19.89 29.00 -22.44
C GLY A 12 -18.64 28.33 -21.92
N LYS A 13 -18.14 28.88 -20.80
CA LYS A 13 -17.00 28.37 -20.09
C LYS A 13 -17.53 27.08 -19.51
N LYS A 14 -17.39 25.98 -20.27
CA LYS A 14 -17.30 24.67 -19.66
C LYS A 14 -16.17 24.84 -18.67
N THR A 15 -16.50 25.11 -17.42
CA THR A 15 -15.58 24.95 -16.31
C THR A 15 -15.00 23.57 -16.57
N PRO A 16 -13.69 23.46 -16.84
CA PRO A 16 -13.07 22.16 -16.84
C PRO A 16 -13.34 21.67 -15.42
N THR A 17 -14.24 20.70 -15.27
CA THR A 17 -14.32 19.95 -14.02
C THR A 17 -12.96 19.30 -13.91
N ASN A 18 -12.08 19.95 -13.15
CA ASN A 18 -10.78 19.41 -12.84
C ASN A 18 -11.07 18.00 -12.30
N PRO A 19 -10.52 16.94 -12.91
CA PRO A 19 -10.85 15.59 -12.49
C PRO A 19 -10.69 15.50 -10.98
N THR A 20 -11.75 15.11 -10.28
CA THR A 20 -11.74 15.04 -8.83
C THR A 20 -10.71 13.99 -8.45
N ILE A 21 -9.56 14.45 -7.96
CA ILE A 21 -8.49 13.57 -7.49
C ILE A 21 -9.05 12.76 -6.33
N VAL A 22 -9.02 11.44 -6.44
CA VAL A 22 -9.49 10.55 -5.39
C VAL A 22 -8.38 10.40 -4.34
N LYS A 23 -8.72 10.65 -3.08
CA LYS A 23 -7.78 10.57 -1.98
C LYS A 23 -7.63 9.14 -1.47
N VAL A 24 -6.39 8.74 -1.21
CA VAL A 24 -6.01 7.44 -0.63
C VAL A 24 -5.53 7.68 0.80
N SER A 25 -6.28 7.13 1.76
CA SER A 25 -5.97 7.27 3.18
C SER A 25 -5.13 6.11 3.71
N ALA A 26 -4.50 6.31 4.87
CA ALA A 26 -3.82 5.25 5.59
C ALA A 26 -4.75 4.09 5.96
N ASP A 27 -6.01 4.39 6.31
CA ASP A 27 -7.00 3.34 6.59
C ASP A 27 -7.31 2.54 5.32
N MET A 28 -7.51 3.17 4.15
CA MET A 28 -7.74 2.46 2.89
C MET A 28 -6.62 1.46 2.57
N ILE A 29 -5.36 1.85 2.72
CA ILE A 29 -4.21 0.95 2.52
C ILE A 29 -4.26 -0.19 3.56
N THR A 30 -4.52 0.13 4.82
CA THR A 30 -4.56 -0.86 5.91
C THR A 30 -5.69 -1.87 5.70
N GLN A 31 -6.88 -1.43 5.33
CA GLN A 31 -8.02 -2.30 5.02
C GLN A 31 -7.76 -3.15 3.78
N THR A 32 -7.07 -2.62 2.77
CA THR A 32 -6.65 -3.39 1.60
C THR A 32 -5.69 -4.52 2.00
N LEU A 33 -4.71 -4.22 2.86
CA LEU A 33 -3.80 -5.24 3.40
C LEU A 33 -4.55 -6.29 4.23
N LYS A 34 -5.45 -5.89 5.13
CA LYS A 34 -6.29 -6.81 5.91
C LYS A 34 -7.19 -7.66 5.03
N GLY A 35 -7.70 -7.08 3.95
CA GLY A 35 -8.55 -7.75 2.95
C GLY A 35 -7.84 -8.88 2.19
N LEU A 36 -6.50 -8.92 2.19
CA LEU A 36 -5.74 -10.07 1.71
C LEU A 36 -6.01 -11.33 2.54
N GLY A 37 -6.40 -11.15 3.82
CA GLY A 37 -6.74 -12.23 4.73
C GLY A 37 -5.61 -13.25 4.89
N GLN A 38 -5.98 -14.52 4.87
CA GLN A 38 -5.03 -15.63 4.89
C GLN A 38 -4.57 -15.96 3.47
N LEU A 39 -3.28 -15.76 3.21
CA LEU A 39 -2.63 -16.30 2.03
C LEU A 39 -2.40 -17.78 2.28
N LYS A 40 -3.04 -18.64 1.49
CA LYS A 40 -2.95 -20.09 1.62
C LYS A 40 -2.09 -20.70 0.53
N ASP A 41 -1.57 -21.89 0.79
CA ASP A 41 -0.87 -22.70 -0.19
C ASP A 41 -1.83 -23.22 -1.27
N THR A 42 -1.28 -23.86 -2.29
CA THR A 42 -1.98 -24.55 -3.37
C THR A 42 -2.97 -25.63 -2.89
N ASP A 43 -2.78 -26.15 -1.68
CA ASP A 43 -3.72 -27.10 -1.04
C ASP A 43 -5.01 -26.42 -0.50
N GLY A 44 -5.09 -25.09 -0.51
CA GLY A 44 -6.24 -24.31 -0.06
C GLY A 44 -6.49 -24.30 1.46
N SER A 45 -5.63 -24.94 2.26
CA SER A 45 -5.83 -25.14 3.70
C SER A 45 -4.64 -24.68 4.55
N THR A 46 -3.41 -24.90 4.08
CA THR A 46 -2.18 -24.48 4.76
C THR A 46 -2.03 -22.97 4.68
N VAL A 47 -2.06 -22.29 5.82
CA VAL A 47 -1.81 -20.85 5.89
C VAL A 47 -0.32 -20.57 5.71
N ILE A 48 -0.01 -19.68 4.77
CA ILE A 48 1.35 -19.20 4.48
C ILE A 48 1.63 -17.92 5.28
N LEU A 49 0.75 -16.92 5.15
CA LEU A 49 0.76 -15.68 5.92
C LEU A 49 -0.68 -15.27 6.22
N ASP A 50 -0.87 -14.58 7.35
CA ASP A 50 -2.16 -14.01 7.72
C ASP A 50 -2.05 -12.49 7.92
N PHE A 51 -2.75 -11.73 7.07
CA PHE A 51 -2.79 -10.28 7.12
C PHE A 51 -3.98 -9.73 7.91
N THR A 52 -4.93 -10.56 8.37
CA THR A 52 -6.17 -10.10 9.02
C THR A 52 -5.93 -9.18 10.21
N SER A 53 -4.83 -9.43 10.94
CA SER A 53 -4.45 -8.69 12.15
C SER A 53 -3.33 -7.67 11.92
N ILE A 54 -2.97 -7.37 10.67
CA ILE A 54 -1.92 -6.39 10.38
C ILE A 54 -2.31 -5.01 10.92
N ASN A 55 -1.39 -4.38 11.65
CA ASN A 55 -1.61 -3.08 12.27
C ASN A 55 -0.34 -2.22 12.11
N PRO A 56 -0.21 -1.48 10.99
CA PRO A 56 0.92 -0.59 10.78
C PRO A 56 1.00 0.52 11.83
N GLN A 57 2.17 0.68 12.41
CA GLN A 57 2.49 1.74 13.36
C GLN A 57 3.93 2.19 13.16
N ASN A 58 4.13 3.50 13.11
CA ASN A 58 5.40 4.18 12.84
C ASN A 58 6.11 3.62 11.58
N GLY A 59 5.35 3.40 10.51
CA GLY A 59 5.88 2.87 9.25
C GLY A 59 6.28 1.39 9.30
N SER A 60 5.89 0.64 10.33
CA SER A 60 6.23 -0.78 10.49
C SER A 60 5.02 -1.62 10.87
N ALA A 61 5.00 -2.89 10.47
CA ALA A 61 4.02 -3.87 10.94
C ALA A 61 4.70 -5.25 11.07
N THR A 62 4.10 -6.15 11.86
CA THR A 62 4.61 -7.52 12.00
C THR A 62 3.54 -8.56 11.77
N ILE A 63 3.91 -9.65 11.11
CA ILE A 63 3.13 -10.89 11.01
C ILE A 63 3.92 -12.00 11.70
N ALA A 64 3.31 -12.61 12.71
CA ALA A 64 3.87 -13.76 13.42
C ALA A 64 3.35 -15.06 12.82
N ASP A 65 3.94 -16.18 13.23
CA ASP A 65 3.48 -17.54 12.91
C ASP A 65 3.34 -17.85 11.41
N ALA A 66 4.13 -17.20 10.56
CA ALA A 66 4.18 -17.50 9.14
C ALA A 66 4.66 -18.93 8.88
N ASN A 67 4.35 -19.46 7.70
CA ASN A 67 4.86 -20.76 7.27
C ASN A 67 6.40 -20.77 7.27
N GLN A 68 6.99 -21.89 7.69
CA GLN A 68 8.44 -22.03 7.80
C GLN A 68 9.14 -22.02 6.45
N SER A 69 8.46 -22.34 5.35
CA SER A 69 9.07 -22.34 4.02
C SER A 69 9.27 -20.92 3.52
N PHE A 70 10.54 -20.48 3.47
CA PHE A 70 10.89 -19.16 2.95
C PHE A 70 10.44 -18.98 1.49
N GLY A 71 10.61 -20.02 0.68
CA GLY A 71 10.18 -20.02 -0.71
C GLY A 71 8.67 -19.77 -0.86
N LYS A 72 7.84 -20.43 -0.05
CA LYS A 72 6.39 -20.23 -0.08
C LYS A 72 6.00 -18.82 0.36
N VAL A 73 6.59 -18.33 1.46
CA VAL A 73 6.38 -16.96 1.94
C VAL A 73 6.76 -15.93 0.87
N LYS A 74 7.95 -16.06 0.27
CA LYS A 74 8.42 -15.16 -0.78
C LYS A 74 7.49 -15.18 -1.99
N THR A 75 7.11 -16.35 -2.48
CA THR A 75 6.19 -16.49 -3.63
C THR A 75 4.81 -15.91 -3.35
N ALA A 76 4.24 -16.18 -2.17
CA ALA A 76 2.93 -15.64 -1.79
C ALA A 76 2.94 -14.10 -1.78
N LEU A 77 3.98 -13.50 -1.16
CA LEU A 77 4.13 -12.05 -1.11
C LEU A 77 4.40 -11.44 -2.50
N THR A 78 5.25 -12.08 -3.31
CA THR A 78 5.49 -11.62 -4.69
C THR A 78 4.21 -11.64 -5.51
N THR A 79 3.40 -12.69 -5.40
CA THR A 79 2.15 -12.83 -6.15
C THR A 79 1.15 -11.76 -5.76
N VAL A 80 0.94 -11.56 -4.45
CA VAL A 80 -0.07 -10.61 -3.96
C VAL A 80 0.30 -9.17 -4.30
N PHE A 81 1.59 -8.79 -4.15
CA PHE A 81 2.02 -7.42 -4.45
C PHE A 81 2.26 -7.16 -5.94
N ALA A 82 2.39 -8.19 -6.78
CA ALA A 82 2.40 -8.03 -8.23
C ALA A 82 0.99 -7.86 -8.83
N THR A 83 -0.07 -8.14 -8.05
CA THR A 83 -1.45 -8.00 -8.53
C THR A 83 -1.80 -6.52 -8.73
N PRO A 84 -2.12 -6.09 -9.97
CA PRO A 84 -2.42 -4.68 -10.25
C PRO A 84 -3.59 -4.17 -9.41
N GLN A 85 -3.45 -2.97 -8.86
CA GLN A 85 -4.53 -2.26 -8.19
C GLN A 85 -4.86 -1.00 -8.97
N ALA A 86 -6.14 -0.61 -9.01
CA ALA A 86 -6.55 0.61 -9.70
C ALA A 86 -5.97 1.86 -9.03
N ILE A 87 -5.93 1.86 -7.68
CA ILE A 87 -5.61 3.04 -6.87
C ILE A 87 -4.10 3.19 -6.57
N LEU A 88 -3.35 2.09 -6.55
CA LEU A 88 -1.96 2.06 -6.09
C LEU A 88 -1.11 1.15 -6.97
N THR A 89 0.15 1.52 -7.12
CA THR A 89 1.22 0.60 -7.50
C THR A 89 2.00 0.24 -6.25
N VAL A 90 2.27 -1.05 -6.06
CA VAL A 90 3.05 -1.56 -4.92
C VAL A 90 4.38 -2.09 -5.42
N THR A 91 5.47 -1.70 -4.78
CA THR A 91 6.80 -2.25 -5.05
C THR A 91 7.42 -2.75 -3.76
N THR A 92 8.26 -3.78 -3.86
CA THR A 92 8.91 -4.38 -2.68
C THR A 92 10.36 -4.72 -2.98
N ASP A 93 11.16 -4.87 -1.93
CA ASP A 93 12.53 -5.37 -2.01
C ASP A 93 12.63 -6.91 -1.89
N LEU A 94 11.50 -7.63 -2.00
CA LEU A 94 11.43 -9.09 -1.84
C LEU A 94 12.38 -9.86 -2.74
N LYS A 95 12.55 -9.40 -3.99
CA LYS A 95 13.40 -10.08 -4.98
C LYS A 95 14.82 -10.29 -4.44
N ASP A 96 15.33 -9.30 -3.70
CA ASP A 96 16.69 -9.25 -3.15
C ASP A 96 16.79 -9.89 -1.76
N LYS A 97 15.66 -10.29 -1.15
CA LYS A 97 15.66 -10.93 0.15
C LYS A 97 16.20 -12.35 0.09
N GLN A 98 17.05 -12.64 1.06
CA GLN A 98 17.56 -13.96 1.39
C GLN A 98 16.82 -14.54 2.60
N LYS A 99 16.87 -15.86 2.71
CA LYS A 99 16.29 -16.60 3.83
C LYS A 99 17.01 -16.21 5.13
N PRO A 100 16.30 -15.71 6.16
CA PRO A 100 16.92 -15.49 7.47
C PRO A 100 17.34 -16.81 8.13
N SER A 101 18.31 -16.77 9.04
CA SER A 101 18.72 -17.95 9.82
C SER A 101 17.75 -18.25 10.96
N GLY A 102 17.50 -19.54 11.24
CA GLY A 102 16.65 -19.97 12.35
C GLY A 102 15.27 -19.32 12.32
N GLN A 103 14.84 -18.71 13.42
CA GLN A 103 13.59 -17.95 13.54
C GLN A 103 13.80 -16.44 13.31
N GLY A 104 14.91 -16.04 12.67
CA GLY A 104 15.21 -14.64 12.39
C GLY A 104 14.10 -13.96 11.60
N LYS A 105 13.83 -12.69 11.88
CA LYS A 105 12.78 -11.93 11.21
C LYS A 105 13.14 -11.66 9.74
N LEU A 106 12.25 -11.99 8.82
CA LEU A 106 12.30 -11.51 7.44
C LEU A 106 11.73 -10.09 7.41
N THR A 107 12.55 -9.11 7.03
CA THR A 107 12.12 -7.71 6.91
C THR A 107 11.93 -7.36 5.44
N VAL A 108 10.72 -6.95 5.05
CA VAL A 108 10.35 -6.54 3.69
C VAL A 108 10.00 -5.07 3.69
N ASN A 109 10.60 -4.29 2.81
CA ASN A 109 10.19 -2.90 2.59
C ASN A 109 9.16 -2.86 1.45
N ILE A 110 8.04 -2.20 1.69
CA ILE A 110 6.91 -2.06 0.78
C ILE A 110 6.70 -0.57 0.53
N ASP A 111 6.78 -0.18 -0.73
CA ASP A 111 6.48 1.18 -1.19
C ASP A 111 5.12 1.17 -1.90
N PHE A 112 4.21 2.01 -1.43
CA PHE A 112 2.93 2.31 -2.07
C PHE A 112 3.05 3.63 -2.85
N ILE A 113 2.64 3.62 -4.11
CA ILE A 113 2.66 4.77 -5.01
C ILE A 113 1.24 5.00 -5.52
N ALA A 114 0.67 6.19 -5.33
CA ALA A 114 -0.63 6.54 -5.88
C ALA A 114 -0.58 6.56 -7.41
N ASN A 115 -1.55 5.87 -8.05
CA ASN A 115 -1.67 5.88 -9.50
C ASN A 115 -2.23 7.22 -10.01
N SER A 116 -2.17 7.46 -11.32
CA SER A 116 -2.75 8.67 -11.93
C SER A 116 -4.24 8.82 -11.58
N GLY A 117 -4.65 10.03 -11.19
CA GLY A 117 -6.00 10.31 -10.70
C GLY A 117 -6.19 10.08 -9.19
N PHE A 118 -5.17 9.59 -8.50
CA PHE A 118 -5.15 9.37 -7.06
C PHE A 118 -4.03 10.14 -6.36
N GLU A 119 -4.24 10.52 -5.11
CA GLU A 119 -3.23 11.14 -4.25
C GLU A 119 -3.38 10.66 -2.80
N PHE A 120 -2.28 10.60 -2.06
CA PHE A 120 -2.35 10.39 -0.62
C PHE A 120 -2.98 11.59 0.10
N ASP A 121 -3.75 11.32 1.15
CA ASP A 121 -4.28 12.37 2.05
C ASP A 121 -3.37 12.64 3.25
N GLU A 122 -3.80 13.57 4.12
CA GLU A 122 -3.06 14.00 5.30
C GLU A 122 -2.85 12.89 6.34
N THR A 123 -3.61 11.79 6.29
CA THR A 123 -3.38 10.63 7.17
C THR A 123 -2.12 9.85 6.79
N ILE A 124 -1.54 10.18 5.63
CA ILE A 124 -0.24 9.68 5.15
C ILE A 124 0.78 10.82 5.06
N THR A 125 0.41 11.96 4.46
CA THR A 125 1.35 13.05 4.15
C THR A 125 1.58 14.02 5.31
N GLY A 126 0.67 14.05 6.28
CA GLY A 126 0.74 14.95 7.42
C GLY A 126 1.92 14.64 8.33
N THR A 127 2.50 15.66 8.96
CA THR A 127 3.64 15.49 9.88
C THR A 127 3.27 14.73 11.17
N SER A 128 1.98 14.68 11.51
CA SER A 128 1.43 13.89 12.62
C SER A 128 1.03 12.47 12.21
N ALA A 129 1.06 12.13 10.91
CA ALA A 129 0.77 10.79 10.42
C ALA A 129 1.83 9.80 10.90
N LYS A 130 1.38 8.69 11.50
CA LYS A 130 2.28 7.67 12.05
C LYS A 130 2.04 6.28 11.49
N THR A 131 0.96 6.03 10.75
CA THR A 131 0.64 4.68 10.27
C THR A 131 1.68 4.18 9.27
N TYR A 132 2.03 5.04 8.31
CA TYR A 132 3.05 4.79 7.29
C TYR A 132 4.12 5.88 7.34
N THR A 133 5.32 5.59 6.85
CA THR A 133 6.33 6.63 6.62
C THR A 133 6.13 7.21 5.24
N TYR A 134 5.93 8.51 5.13
CA TYR A 134 5.79 9.18 3.83
C TYR A 134 7.10 9.83 3.39
N GLU A 135 7.50 9.59 2.15
CA GLU A 135 8.66 10.22 1.53
C GLU A 135 8.20 11.21 0.46
N GLU A 136 8.26 12.51 0.79
CA GLU A 136 7.80 13.59 -0.09
C GLU A 136 8.52 13.60 -1.46
N GLY A 137 9.85 13.39 -1.46
CA GLY A 137 10.66 13.48 -2.68
C GLY A 137 10.26 12.47 -3.77
N THR A 138 9.72 11.32 -3.38
CA THR A 138 9.26 10.27 -4.30
C THR A 138 7.75 10.05 -4.25
N LYS A 139 7.03 10.79 -3.41
CA LYS A 139 5.59 10.65 -3.13
C LYS A 139 5.19 9.22 -2.79
N LYS A 140 5.95 8.58 -1.90
CA LYS A 140 5.75 7.18 -1.49
C LYS A 140 5.29 7.06 -0.06
N ALA A 141 4.23 6.28 0.18
CA ALA A 141 3.95 5.76 1.51
C ALA A 141 4.71 4.44 1.69
N LYS A 142 5.41 4.28 2.82
CA LYS A 142 6.29 3.15 3.08
C LYS A 142 5.85 2.35 4.29
N LEU A 143 5.97 1.03 4.17
CA LEU A 143 5.77 0.08 5.24
C LEU A 143 6.94 -0.90 5.30
N GLN A 144 7.55 -1.04 6.47
CA GLN A 144 8.44 -2.15 6.78
C GLN A 144 7.64 -3.29 7.41
N LEU A 145 7.46 -4.38 6.66
CA LEU A 145 6.78 -5.58 7.13
C LEU A 145 7.80 -6.58 7.69
N GLY A 146 7.72 -6.84 8.99
CA GLY A 146 8.47 -7.90 9.67
C GLY A 146 7.69 -9.21 9.70
N ILE A 147 8.30 -10.32 9.31
CA ILE A 147 7.67 -11.63 9.29
C ILE A 147 8.50 -12.60 10.11
N THR A 148 7.88 -13.23 11.09
CA THR A 148 8.50 -14.27 11.92
C THR A 148 7.84 -15.63 11.60
N PRO A 149 8.63 -16.68 11.33
CA PRO A 149 8.09 -18.00 11.03
C PRO A 149 7.66 -18.72 12.32
N LYS A 150 6.67 -19.61 12.23
CA LYS A 150 6.20 -20.45 13.36
C LYS A 150 7.29 -21.36 13.94
N GLY A 151 8.32 -21.66 13.16
CA GLY A 151 9.52 -22.43 13.54
C GLY A 151 10.70 -21.98 12.68
N SER A 152 11.83 -22.66 12.70
CA SER A 152 12.99 -22.23 11.89
C SER A 152 12.68 -22.20 10.40
N TRP A 153 13.20 -21.20 9.67
CA TRP A 153 13.06 -21.07 8.23
C TRP A 153 13.64 -22.29 7.49
N GLN A 154 12.80 -22.92 6.68
CA GLN A 154 13.11 -23.99 5.74
C GLN A 154 13.38 -23.40 4.36
#